data_AF-A0A7F8PYP7-F1
#
_entry.id   AF-A0A7F8PYP7-F1
#
_cell.length_a   1.000
_cell.length_b   1.000
_cell.length_c   1.000
_cell.angle_alpha   90.00
_cell.angle_beta   90.00
_cell.angle_gamma   90.00
#
_symmetry.space_group_name_H-M   'P 1'
#
loop_
_entity.id
_entity.type
_entity.pdbx_description
1 polymer ?
#
loop_
_entity_poly.entity_id
_entity_poly.type
_entity_poly.pdbx_seq_one_letter_code
_entity_poly.pdbx_strand_id
1 'polypeptide(L)'
;MRNRISKSWLYELHLTTDGPATTGAEVTITASLVASDNGSLVLPTSTRPYHFHWIHTPLLLTGKTDEAFSSTIRAVGTMPGDFPVSVWVTAADCWMCQPVARSLLVLPITELLVGNLVVTQNTSLPWPSSYLTKTVLKVSFLLHDPSNFFKTASFLYNWDFGDGTQMVTEDAMVYYNYSIIGTFTVKLKVVAEWEQATQNAGKGIMQKTGDFSASLKLQETLRGIQVLGPTLIQTFQKMTVTLNFLGR
;
A
#
# COMPACT_ATOMS: atom_id res chain seq x y z
N MET A 1 -53.06 10.56 -10.56
CA MET A 1 -52.08 9.52 -10.92
C MET A 1 -50.85 9.73 -10.05
N ARG A 2 -50.54 8.80 -9.14
CA ARG A 2 -49.42 8.93 -8.20
C ARG A 2 -48.11 8.62 -8.91
N ASN A 3 -47.19 9.58 -8.88
CA ASN A 3 -45.84 9.44 -9.39
C ASN A 3 -45.10 8.37 -8.56
N ARG A 4 -44.82 7.20 -9.14
CA ARG A 4 -43.92 6.19 -8.55
C ARG A 4 -42.49 6.69 -8.77
N ILE A 5 -41.97 7.44 -7.81
CA ILE A 5 -40.53 7.69 -7.72
C ILE A 5 -39.92 6.37 -7.21
N SER A 6 -39.08 5.75 -8.02
CA SER A 6 -38.31 4.56 -7.64
C SER A 6 -37.35 4.92 -6.51
N LYS A 7 -37.66 4.48 -5.28
CA LYS A 7 -36.71 4.52 -4.15
C LYS A 7 -35.59 3.50 -4.40
N SER A 8 -34.54 3.88 -5.12
CA SER A 8 -33.39 2.99 -5.37
C SER A 8 -32.08 3.42 -4.70
N TRP A 9 -32.08 4.41 -3.80
CA TRP A 9 -30.84 4.94 -3.21
C TRP A 9 -31.08 5.38 -1.76
N LEU A 10 -31.16 4.44 -0.83
CA LEU A 10 -31.27 4.74 0.62
C LEU A 10 -30.08 4.18 1.42
N TYR A 11 -29.44 3.13 0.90
CA TYR A 11 -28.31 2.48 1.53
C TYR A 11 -27.24 2.16 0.50
N GLU A 12 -26.00 2.29 0.93
CA GLU A 12 -24.81 1.92 0.19
C GLU A 12 -24.02 0.86 0.97
N LEU A 13 -23.27 0.04 0.24
CA LEU A 13 -22.47 -1.02 0.82
C LEU A 13 -20.99 -0.73 0.56
N HIS A 14 -20.30 -0.29 1.60
CA HIS A 14 -18.87 -0.04 1.55
C HIS A 14 -18.10 -1.33 1.81
N LEU A 15 -17.16 -1.66 0.93
CA LEU A 15 -16.24 -2.77 1.11
C LEU A 15 -14.86 -2.26 1.49
N THR A 16 -14.27 -2.87 2.51
CA THR A 16 -12.86 -2.67 2.88
C THR A 16 -12.14 -4.02 2.90
N THR A 17 -10.85 -4.00 2.65
CA THR A 17 -10.00 -5.19 2.69
C THR A 17 -8.62 -4.86 3.23
N ASP A 18 -7.97 -5.86 3.81
CA ASP A 18 -6.56 -5.84 4.18
C ASP A 18 -5.63 -6.37 3.06
N GLY A 19 -6.16 -6.71 1.87
CA GLY A 19 -5.36 -7.10 0.70
C GLY A 19 -4.60 -5.93 0.05
N PRO A 20 -3.75 -6.16 -0.98
CA PRO A 20 -3.38 -7.44 -1.61
C PRO A 20 -2.76 -8.45 -0.65
N ALA A 21 -2.79 -9.73 -1.02
CA ALA A 21 -2.12 -10.77 -0.24
C ALA A 21 -1.38 -11.78 -1.13
N THR A 22 -0.47 -12.52 -0.49
CA THR A 22 0.23 -13.61 -1.16
C THR A 22 -0.61 -14.90 -1.12
N THR A 23 -0.39 -15.82 -2.05
CA THR A 23 -1.07 -17.13 -2.04
C THR A 23 -0.83 -17.86 -0.72
N GLY A 24 -1.91 -18.38 -0.13
CA GLY A 24 -1.91 -19.04 1.17
C GLY A 24 -2.10 -18.12 2.38
N ALA A 25 -1.89 -16.80 2.24
CA ALA A 25 -2.19 -15.85 3.32
C ALA A 25 -3.70 -15.61 3.43
N GLU A 26 -4.16 -15.42 4.66
CA GLU A 26 -5.55 -15.08 4.94
C GLU A 26 -5.79 -13.60 4.68
N VAL A 27 -6.95 -13.27 4.11
CA VAL A 27 -7.41 -11.90 3.87
C VAL A 27 -8.76 -11.69 4.52
N THR A 28 -8.95 -10.49 5.03
CA THR A 28 -10.18 -10.03 5.67
C THR A 28 -10.87 -9.04 4.72
N ILE A 29 -12.16 -9.27 4.48
CA ILE A 29 -13.01 -8.38 3.70
C ILE A 29 -14.23 -8.03 4.54
N THR A 30 -14.47 -6.75 4.76
CA THR A 30 -15.61 -6.25 5.54
C THR A 30 -16.55 -5.48 4.64
N ALA A 31 -17.83 -5.82 4.72
CA ALA A 31 -18.93 -5.08 4.12
C ALA A 31 -19.66 -4.29 5.21
N SER A 32 -19.83 -2.99 5.01
CA SER A 32 -20.54 -2.09 5.94
C SER A 32 -21.71 -1.43 5.21
N LEU A 33 -22.92 -1.62 5.73
CA LEU A 33 -24.13 -1.00 5.21
C LEU A 33 -24.28 0.40 5.82
N VAL A 34 -24.26 1.42 4.96
CA VAL A 34 -24.32 2.83 5.37
C VAL A 34 -25.52 3.50 4.68
N ALA A 35 -26.14 4.50 5.32
CA ALA A 35 -27.17 5.31 4.66
C ALA A 35 -26.53 6.25 3.62
N SER A 36 -27.19 6.50 2.50
CA SER A 36 -26.61 7.22 1.35
C SER A 36 -26.36 8.72 1.56
N ASP A 37 -26.86 9.34 2.64
CA ASP A 37 -26.95 10.81 2.73
C ASP A 37 -26.15 11.43 3.89
N ASN A 38 -25.40 12.46 3.54
CA ASN A 38 -24.44 13.22 4.37
C ASN A 38 -25.10 14.19 5.38
N GLY A 39 -26.24 13.82 5.98
CA GLY A 39 -27.00 14.69 6.85
C GLY A 39 -28.18 13.98 7.54
N SER A 40 -27.94 13.49 8.75
CA SER A 40 -28.96 13.18 9.78
C SER A 40 -30.11 12.24 9.37
N LEU A 41 -29.81 11.05 8.88
CA LEU A 41 -30.71 9.91 9.05
C LEU A 41 -29.97 8.84 9.84
N VAL A 42 -30.28 8.79 11.13
CA VAL A 42 -29.97 7.67 12.02
C VAL A 42 -30.35 6.39 11.27
N LEU A 43 -29.39 5.46 11.10
CA LEU A 43 -29.70 4.07 10.68
C LEU A 43 -30.96 3.69 11.43
N PRO A 44 -32.06 3.30 10.75
CA PRO A 44 -33.32 3.13 11.44
C PRO A 44 -33.05 2.23 12.64
N THR A 45 -33.49 2.67 13.81
CA THR A 45 -33.52 1.91 15.07
C THR A 45 -34.33 0.60 14.94
N SER A 46 -34.73 0.25 13.71
CA SER A 46 -35.32 -1.00 13.33
C SER A 46 -34.38 -2.14 13.66
N THR A 47 -34.82 -2.93 14.62
CA THR A 47 -34.53 -4.33 14.92
C THR A 47 -34.70 -5.28 13.72
N ARG A 48 -34.63 -4.80 12.48
CA ARG A 48 -34.70 -5.65 11.28
C ARG A 48 -33.30 -6.21 11.04
N PRO A 49 -33.10 -7.53 11.17
CA PRO A 49 -31.82 -8.11 10.81
C PRO A 49 -31.57 -7.91 9.31
N TYR A 50 -30.33 -7.69 8.92
CA TYR A 50 -29.90 -7.73 7.52
C TYR A 50 -29.14 -9.03 7.27
N HIS A 51 -29.31 -9.61 6.09
CA HIS A 51 -28.54 -10.77 5.66
C HIS A 51 -27.58 -10.38 4.54
N PHE A 52 -26.31 -10.69 4.77
CA PHE A 52 -25.22 -10.47 3.84
C PHE A 52 -24.94 -11.77 3.09
N HIS A 53 -25.09 -11.71 1.78
CA HIS A 53 -24.86 -12.82 0.87
C HIS A 53 -23.60 -12.54 0.07
N TRP A 54 -22.63 -13.42 0.19
CA TRP A 54 -21.30 -13.27 -0.42
C TRP A 54 -21.13 -14.22 -1.59
N ILE A 55 -20.49 -13.74 -2.65
CA ILE A 55 -19.87 -14.57 -3.70
C ILE A 55 -18.37 -14.28 -3.64
N HIS A 56 -17.60 -15.31 -3.28
CA HIS A 56 -16.15 -15.23 -3.07
C HIS A 56 -15.38 -16.35 -3.79
N THR A 57 -16.06 -17.23 -4.53
CA THR A 57 -15.41 -18.32 -5.27
C THR A 57 -14.45 -17.76 -6.33
N PRO A 58 -13.24 -18.32 -6.50
CA PRO A 58 -12.73 -19.58 -5.95
C PRO A 58 -11.97 -19.45 -4.60
N LEU A 59 -12.05 -18.31 -3.90
CA LEU A 59 -11.38 -18.15 -2.59
C LEU A 59 -11.97 -19.13 -1.56
N LEU A 60 -11.08 -19.74 -0.78
CA LEU A 60 -11.45 -20.66 0.29
C LEU A 60 -11.86 -19.85 1.53
N LEU A 61 -13.13 -19.94 1.92
CA LEU A 61 -13.64 -19.26 3.10
C LEU A 61 -13.11 -19.95 4.37
N THR A 62 -12.46 -19.19 5.26
CA THR A 62 -11.94 -19.66 6.54
C THR A 62 -12.78 -19.18 7.72
N GLY A 63 -13.54 -18.10 7.56
CA GLY A 63 -14.45 -17.61 8.58
C GLY A 63 -15.45 -16.58 8.06
N LYS A 64 -16.56 -16.43 8.78
CA LYS A 64 -17.55 -15.39 8.56
C LYS A 64 -18.06 -14.91 9.92
N THR A 65 -18.19 -13.59 10.08
CA THR A 65 -18.80 -12.95 11.25
C THR A 65 -19.78 -11.90 10.77
N ASP A 66 -21.04 -12.01 11.20
CA ASP A 66 -22.12 -11.09 10.82
C ASP A 66 -22.53 -10.25 12.03
N GLU A 67 -22.68 -8.94 11.82
CA GLU A 67 -23.26 -8.00 12.76
C GLU A 67 -24.55 -7.39 12.17
N ALA A 68 -25.20 -6.48 12.91
CA ALA A 68 -26.47 -5.90 12.47
C ALA A 68 -26.36 -5.12 11.14
N PHE A 69 -25.26 -4.41 10.92
CA PHE A 69 -25.03 -3.55 9.75
C PHE A 69 -23.70 -3.82 9.06
N SER A 70 -22.97 -4.85 9.47
CA SER A 70 -21.70 -5.24 8.89
C SER A 70 -21.61 -6.74 8.74
N SER A 71 -20.78 -7.20 7.80
CA SER A 71 -20.42 -8.61 7.65
C SER A 71 -18.97 -8.68 7.24
N THR A 72 -18.21 -9.55 7.89
CA THR A 72 -16.79 -9.76 7.60
C THR A 72 -16.58 -11.21 7.20
N ILE A 73 -15.91 -11.43 6.08
CA ILE A 73 -15.41 -12.74 5.66
C ILE A 73 -13.90 -12.78 5.79
N ARG A 74 -13.37 -13.94 6.16
CA ARG A 74 -11.97 -14.30 6.04
C ARG A 74 -11.83 -15.39 5.01
N ALA A 75 -10.89 -15.23 4.09
CA ALA A 75 -10.69 -16.17 3.00
C ALA A 75 -9.21 -16.32 2.66
N VAL A 76 -8.87 -17.37 1.91
CA VAL A 76 -7.52 -17.65 1.43
C VAL A 76 -7.56 -17.90 -0.08
N GLY A 77 -6.65 -17.26 -0.80
CA GLY A 77 -6.42 -17.53 -2.23
C GLY A 77 -5.33 -18.59 -2.42
N THR A 78 -5.62 -19.65 -3.18
CA THR A 78 -4.68 -20.76 -3.43
C THR A 78 -3.88 -20.61 -4.73
N MET A 79 -4.28 -19.68 -5.59
CA MET A 79 -3.63 -19.38 -6.87
C MET A 79 -3.50 -17.86 -7.02
N PRO A 80 -2.49 -17.35 -7.76
CA PRO A 80 -2.42 -15.94 -8.08
C PRO A 80 -3.54 -15.54 -9.06
N GLY A 81 -3.99 -14.31 -8.94
CA GLY A 81 -5.02 -13.73 -9.79
C GLY A 81 -5.81 -12.62 -9.12
N ASP A 82 -6.63 -11.96 -9.92
CA ASP A 82 -7.56 -10.93 -9.46
C ASP A 82 -8.94 -11.56 -9.24
N PHE A 83 -9.36 -11.66 -7.98
CA PHE A 83 -10.59 -12.36 -7.62
C PHE A 83 -11.72 -11.37 -7.31
N PRO A 84 -12.81 -11.34 -8.09
CA PRO A 84 -13.96 -10.52 -7.77
C PRO A 84 -14.71 -11.10 -6.57
N VAL A 85 -14.83 -10.31 -5.51
CA VAL A 85 -15.67 -10.61 -4.34
C VAL A 85 -16.85 -9.66 -4.37
N SER A 86 -18.05 -10.23 -4.42
CA SER A 86 -19.29 -9.46 -4.42
C SER A 86 -20.15 -9.81 -3.22
N VAL A 87 -20.90 -8.81 -2.76
CA VAL A 87 -21.82 -8.97 -1.65
C VAL A 87 -23.08 -8.17 -1.93
N TRP A 88 -24.22 -8.75 -1.57
CA TRP A 88 -25.49 -8.04 -1.56
C TRP A 88 -26.23 -8.27 -0.25
N VAL A 89 -27.06 -7.30 0.10
CA VAL A 89 -27.77 -7.26 1.37
C VAL A 89 -29.27 -7.35 1.13
N THR A 90 -29.94 -8.21 1.89
CA THR A 90 -31.41 -8.31 1.93
C THR A 90 -31.92 -8.02 3.34
N ALA A 91 -33.14 -7.49 3.46
CA ALA A 91 -33.83 -7.46 4.75
C ALA A 91 -34.16 -8.90 5.18
N ALA A 92 -33.96 -9.25 6.45
CA ALA A 92 -34.11 -10.63 6.92
C ALA A 92 -35.54 -11.18 6.79
N ASP A 93 -36.55 -10.34 6.96
CA ASP A 93 -37.95 -10.76 6.95
C ASP A 93 -38.53 -10.93 5.54
N CYS A 94 -37.71 -10.91 4.48
CA CYS A 94 -38.22 -10.95 3.11
C CYS A 94 -37.33 -11.74 2.14
N TRP A 95 -37.72 -12.99 1.93
CA TRP A 95 -37.03 -13.93 1.04
C TRP A 95 -37.13 -13.58 -0.44
N MET A 96 -38.21 -12.90 -0.87
CA MET A 96 -38.43 -12.51 -2.28
C MET A 96 -38.13 -11.04 -2.57
N CYS A 97 -37.53 -10.31 -1.62
CA CYS A 97 -37.22 -8.90 -1.82
C CYS A 97 -35.99 -8.71 -2.72
N GLN A 98 -36.00 -7.63 -3.50
CA GLN A 98 -34.81 -7.19 -4.20
C GLN A 98 -33.71 -6.77 -3.20
N PRO A 99 -32.43 -6.95 -3.55
CA PRO A 99 -31.33 -6.49 -2.70
C PRO A 99 -31.42 -4.99 -2.41
N VAL A 100 -31.19 -4.64 -1.15
CA VAL A 100 -31.21 -3.24 -0.67
C VAL A 100 -29.97 -2.50 -1.13
N ALA A 101 -28.82 -3.17 -1.12
CA ALA A 101 -27.55 -2.67 -1.62
C ALA A 101 -26.71 -3.84 -2.16
N ARG A 102 -25.79 -3.54 -3.06
CA ARG A 102 -24.81 -4.49 -3.60
C ARG A 102 -23.47 -3.77 -3.81
N SER A 103 -22.38 -4.50 -3.65
CA SER A 103 -21.03 -3.98 -3.90
C SER A 103 -20.12 -5.09 -4.40
N LEU A 104 -19.04 -4.68 -5.05
CA LEU A 104 -18.03 -5.56 -5.61
C LEU A 104 -16.64 -4.95 -5.38
N LEU A 105 -15.71 -5.80 -4.98
CA LEU A 105 -14.30 -5.49 -4.82
C LEU A 105 -13.48 -6.53 -5.60
N VAL A 106 -12.41 -6.11 -6.25
CA VAL A 106 -11.44 -7.03 -6.87
C VAL A 106 -10.27 -7.20 -5.91
N LEU A 107 -10.02 -8.43 -5.49
CA LEU A 107 -8.97 -8.79 -4.56
C LEU A 107 -7.77 -9.40 -5.31
N PRO A 108 -6.64 -8.67 -5.40
CA PRO A 108 -5.41 -9.19 -5.97
C PRO A 108 -4.72 -10.18 -5.03
N ILE A 109 -4.47 -11.39 -5.52
CA ILE A 109 -3.64 -12.42 -4.88
C ILE A 109 -2.42 -12.69 -5.76
N THR A 110 -1.24 -12.71 -5.17
CA THR A 110 0.04 -12.86 -5.87
C THR A 110 0.86 -14.02 -5.30
N GLU A 111 1.73 -14.64 -6.09
CA GLU A 111 2.68 -15.63 -5.55
C GLU A 111 3.86 -14.99 -4.82
N LEU A 112 4.10 -13.70 -5.07
CA LEU A 112 5.21 -12.92 -4.54
C LEU A 112 4.87 -12.30 -3.18
N LEU A 113 5.91 -11.80 -2.50
CA LEU A 113 5.78 -10.96 -1.31
C LEU A 113 5.09 -9.64 -1.66
N VAL A 114 4.23 -9.18 -0.76
CA VAL A 114 3.56 -7.88 -0.85
C VAL A 114 4.21 -6.94 0.16
N GLY A 115 4.53 -5.73 -0.26
CA GLY A 115 5.18 -4.75 0.60
C GLY A 115 5.58 -3.50 -0.15
N ASN A 116 6.17 -2.56 0.57
CA ASN A 116 6.58 -1.27 0.04
C ASN A 116 8.03 -0.96 0.36
N LEU A 117 8.74 -0.43 -0.63
CA LEU A 117 10.06 0.14 -0.44
C LEU A 117 9.94 1.62 -0.09
N VAL A 118 10.41 2.00 1.08
CA VAL A 118 10.32 3.36 1.62
C VAL A 118 11.71 3.96 1.75
N VAL A 119 11.91 5.15 1.18
CA VAL A 119 13.18 5.87 1.28
C VAL A 119 12.94 7.22 1.96
N THR A 120 13.66 7.45 3.05
CA THR A 120 13.56 8.67 3.86
C THR A 120 14.91 9.33 4.05
N GLN A 121 14.88 10.65 4.21
CA GLN A 121 16.03 11.46 4.55
C GLN A 121 15.62 12.43 5.66
N ASN A 122 16.49 12.62 6.65
CA ASN A 122 16.19 13.47 7.80
C ASN A 122 16.43 14.96 7.46
N THR A 123 15.74 15.45 6.43
CA THR A 123 15.86 16.80 5.90
C THR A 123 14.47 17.32 5.52
N SER A 124 14.19 18.58 5.83
CA SER A 124 12.94 19.25 5.45
C SER A 124 13.00 19.64 3.98
N LEU A 125 12.88 18.67 3.07
CA LEU A 125 12.86 18.96 1.64
C LEU A 125 11.46 19.40 1.21
N PRO A 126 11.34 20.48 0.42
CA PRO A 126 10.06 21.02 -0.01
C PRO A 126 9.35 20.16 -1.06
N TRP A 127 10.00 19.13 -1.59
CA TRP A 127 9.44 18.26 -2.64
C TRP A 127 9.51 16.79 -2.21
N PRO A 128 8.39 16.05 -2.23
CA PRO A 128 8.43 14.60 -2.14
C PRO A 128 9.23 14.06 -3.34
N SER A 129 10.11 13.08 -3.13
CA SER A 129 10.98 12.42 -4.13
C SER A 129 12.29 13.11 -4.56
N SER A 130 12.58 14.34 -4.10
CA SER A 130 13.94 14.88 -4.19
C SER A 130 14.73 14.55 -2.93
N TYR A 131 15.97 14.09 -3.08
CA TYR A 131 16.87 13.76 -1.99
C TYR A 131 18.18 14.52 -2.15
N LEU A 132 18.89 14.75 -1.06
CA LEU A 132 20.19 15.39 -1.10
C LEU A 132 21.31 14.37 -1.33
N THR A 133 22.28 14.72 -2.18
CA THR A 133 23.55 13.99 -2.26
C THR A 133 24.39 14.19 -1.00
N LYS A 134 25.37 13.30 -0.79
CA LYS A 134 26.33 13.37 0.31
C LYS A 134 25.67 13.41 1.69
N THR A 135 24.44 12.90 1.80
CA THR A 135 23.67 12.81 3.03
C THR A 135 23.04 11.42 3.13
N VAL A 136 22.95 10.91 4.35
CA VAL A 136 22.51 9.54 4.59
C VAL A 136 21.01 9.39 4.30
N LEU A 137 20.68 8.44 3.45
CA LEU A 137 19.34 7.94 3.23
C LEU A 137 19.10 6.72 4.10
N LYS A 138 17.89 6.65 4.67
CA LYS A 138 17.37 5.44 5.29
C LYS A 138 16.44 4.79 4.27
N VAL A 139 16.84 3.61 3.79
CA VAL A 139 16.07 2.78 2.87
C VAL A 139 15.54 1.61 3.67
N SER A 140 14.23 1.37 3.61
CA SER A 140 13.56 0.32 4.39
C SER A 140 12.48 -0.37 3.60
N PHE A 141 12.38 -1.68 3.75
CA PHE A 141 11.27 -2.48 3.27
C PHE A 141 10.21 -2.64 4.36
N LEU A 142 8.95 -2.39 4.01
CA LEU A 142 7.79 -2.63 4.86
C LEU A 142 6.98 -3.78 4.26
N LEU A 143 7.05 -4.95 4.91
CA LEU A 143 6.23 -6.11 4.55
C LEU A 143 4.74 -5.81 4.84
N HIS A 144 3.88 -6.15 3.89
CA HIS A 144 2.43 -6.10 4.06
C HIS A 144 1.91 -7.51 4.35
N ASP A 145 1.76 -7.85 5.64
CA ASP A 145 1.31 -9.16 6.11
C ASP A 145 0.33 -9.04 7.30
N PRO A 146 -0.92 -8.60 7.05
CA PRO A 146 -1.92 -8.42 8.11
C PRO A 146 -2.28 -9.73 8.82
N SER A 147 -2.21 -10.87 8.12
CA SER A 147 -2.51 -12.20 8.67
C SER A 147 -1.38 -12.80 9.51
N ASN A 148 -0.20 -12.17 9.52
CA ASN A 148 1.03 -12.72 10.10
C ASN A 148 1.43 -14.09 9.49
N PHE A 149 1.17 -14.27 8.19
CA PHE A 149 1.54 -15.48 7.45
C PHE A 149 3.04 -15.77 7.52
N PHE A 150 3.88 -14.73 7.51
CA PHE A 150 5.34 -14.84 7.54
C PHE A 150 5.95 -14.74 8.94
N LYS A 151 5.15 -14.90 10.01
CA LYS A 151 5.62 -14.74 11.40
C LYS A 151 6.85 -15.58 11.77
N THR A 152 7.03 -16.74 11.13
CA THR A 152 8.13 -17.67 11.41
C THR A 152 9.20 -17.67 10.32
N ALA A 153 9.07 -16.81 9.31
CA ALA A 153 10.00 -16.76 8.19
C ALA A 153 11.28 -16.03 8.56
N SER A 154 12.40 -16.51 8.04
CA SER A 154 13.64 -15.75 7.91
C SER A 154 13.62 -14.95 6.60
N PHE A 155 14.27 -13.79 6.60
CA PHE A 155 14.31 -12.90 5.45
C PHE A 155 15.75 -12.58 5.03
N LEU A 156 15.97 -12.56 3.72
CA LEU A 156 17.21 -12.09 3.11
C LEU A 156 16.90 -10.97 2.11
N TYR A 157 17.63 -9.86 2.23
CA TYR A 157 17.42 -8.64 1.45
C TYR A 157 18.63 -8.39 0.57
N ASN A 158 18.45 -8.42 -0.75
CA ASN A 158 19.48 -8.09 -1.73
C ASN A 158 19.18 -6.72 -2.35
N TRP A 159 19.96 -5.73 -1.94
CA TRP A 159 19.86 -4.34 -2.33
C TRP A 159 20.77 -4.05 -3.52
N ASP A 160 20.24 -3.36 -4.53
CA ASP A 160 20.98 -2.75 -5.62
C ASP A 160 20.65 -1.26 -5.62
N PHE A 161 21.65 -0.40 -5.39
CA PHE A 161 21.45 1.04 -5.27
C PHE A 161 21.43 1.74 -6.65
N GLY A 162 21.63 1.01 -7.75
CA GLY A 162 21.58 1.55 -9.10
C GLY A 162 22.78 2.40 -9.50
N ASP A 163 23.78 2.55 -8.63
CA ASP A 163 25.09 3.16 -8.92
C ASP A 163 26.21 2.11 -9.13
N GLY A 164 25.83 0.83 -9.21
CA GLY A 164 26.74 -0.31 -9.30
C GLY A 164 27.04 -0.98 -7.95
N THR A 165 26.66 -0.36 -6.83
CA THR A 165 26.84 -0.92 -5.49
C THR A 165 25.68 -1.86 -5.13
N GLN A 166 26.03 -3.01 -4.56
CA GLN A 166 25.07 -4.00 -4.07
C GLN A 166 25.38 -4.38 -2.62
N MET A 167 24.36 -4.80 -1.88
CA MET A 167 24.48 -5.21 -0.49
C MET A 167 23.49 -6.33 -0.18
N VAL A 168 23.90 -7.32 0.62
CA VAL A 168 23.02 -8.37 1.12
C VAL A 168 22.94 -8.27 2.63
N THR A 169 21.73 -8.24 3.19
CA THR A 169 21.47 -8.10 4.63
C THR A 169 20.35 -9.02 5.10
N GLU A 170 20.33 -9.29 6.41
CA GLU A 170 19.18 -9.90 7.10
C GLU A 170 18.23 -8.83 7.67
N ASP A 171 18.72 -7.59 7.83
CA ASP A 171 17.92 -6.44 8.21
C ASP A 171 17.13 -5.89 7.01
N ALA A 172 15.83 -5.60 7.23
CA ALA A 172 14.94 -4.99 6.24
C ALA A 172 15.25 -3.51 5.95
N MET A 173 16.33 -2.99 6.52
CA MET A 173 16.66 -1.57 6.54
C MET A 173 18.16 -1.36 6.41
N VAL A 174 18.55 -0.43 5.55
CA VAL A 174 19.94 -0.04 5.32
C VAL A 174 20.09 1.47 5.29
N TYR A 175 21.29 1.93 5.63
CA TYR A 175 21.71 3.32 5.46
C TYR A 175 22.65 3.42 4.26
N TYR A 176 22.37 4.34 3.34
CA TYR A 176 23.18 4.52 2.14
C TYR A 176 23.39 6.00 1.81
N ASN A 177 24.54 6.33 1.24
CA ASN A 177 24.89 7.71 0.89
C ASN A 177 25.42 7.74 -0.55
N TYR A 178 24.76 8.53 -1.39
CA TYR A 178 25.18 8.74 -2.77
C TYR A 178 26.09 9.96 -2.87
N SER A 179 27.25 9.78 -3.51
CA SER A 179 28.25 10.84 -3.68
C SER A 179 27.99 11.77 -4.86
N ILE A 180 27.15 11.34 -5.81
CA ILE A 180 26.90 12.03 -7.09
C ILE A 180 25.43 12.39 -7.26
N ILE A 181 25.18 13.53 -7.93
CA ILE A 181 23.83 13.93 -8.35
C ILE A 181 23.35 13.02 -9.48
N GLY A 182 22.04 12.83 -9.57
CA GLY A 182 21.47 11.99 -10.62
C GLY A 182 20.15 11.36 -10.23
N THR A 183 19.61 10.54 -11.14
CA THR A 183 18.45 9.71 -10.86
C THR A 183 18.91 8.27 -10.74
N PHE A 184 18.60 7.64 -9.61
CA PHE A 184 18.98 6.26 -9.29
C PHE A 184 17.72 5.44 -9.04
N THR A 185 17.75 4.18 -9.46
CA THR A 185 16.66 3.24 -9.17
C THR A 185 17.19 2.23 -8.17
N VAL A 186 16.76 2.35 -6.92
CA VAL A 186 17.02 1.31 -5.92
C VAL A 186 16.14 0.13 -6.26
N LYS A 187 16.73 -1.05 -6.35
CA LYS A 187 16.03 -2.33 -6.49
C LYS A 187 16.31 -3.17 -5.26
N LEU A 188 15.29 -3.87 -4.81
CA LEU A 188 15.38 -4.78 -3.69
C LEU A 188 14.78 -6.12 -4.12
N LYS A 189 15.54 -7.19 -3.96
CA LYS A 189 15.01 -8.55 -3.99
C LYS A 189 14.92 -9.08 -2.57
N VAL A 190 13.74 -9.50 -2.16
CA VAL A 190 13.49 -10.10 -0.85
C VAL A 190 13.23 -11.58 -1.02
N VAL A 191 13.84 -12.38 -0.17
CA VAL A 191 13.55 -13.81 -0.02
C VAL A 191 13.02 -14.02 1.38
N ALA A 192 11.85 -14.65 1.49
CA ALA A 192 11.30 -15.15 2.74
C ALA A 192 11.32 -16.68 2.71
N GLU A 193 11.88 -17.29 3.76
CA GLU A 193 12.01 -18.74 3.88
C GLU A 193 11.44 -19.20 5.22
N TRP A 194 10.59 -20.23 5.21
CA TRP A 194 10.03 -20.80 6.43
C TRP A 194 9.78 -22.29 6.27
N GLU A 195 9.61 -22.98 7.39
CA GLU A 195 9.32 -24.40 7.39
C GLU A 195 7.82 -24.66 7.49
N GLN A 196 7.30 -25.52 6.63
CA GLN A 196 5.91 -25.95 6.67
C GLN A 196 5.83 -27.47 6.84
N ALA A 197 4.96 -27.91 7.75
CA ALA A 197 4.69 -29.33 7.91
C ALA A 197 3.97 -29.85 6.66
N THR A 198 4.61 -30.77 5.94
CA THR A 198 3.98 -31.42 4.79
C THR A 198 3.22 -32.66 5.26
N GLN A 199 2.15 -33.03 4.54
CA GLN A 199 1.27 -34.15 4.90
C GLN A 199 1.98 -35.51 4.93
N ASN A 200 3.17 -35.64 4.32
CA ASN A 200 3.97 -36.87 4.27
C ASN A 200 5.25 -36.74 5.10
N ALA A 201 5.11 -36.69 6.43
CA ALA A 201 6.16 -36.95 7.44
C ALA A 201 7.54 -36.29 7.23
N GLY A 202 7.58 -35.12 6.60
CA GLY A 202 8.80 -34.32 6.40
C GLY A 202 8.51 -32.82 6.55
N LYS A 203 9.46 -32.10 7.13
CA LYS A 203 9.44 -30.64 7.20
C LYS A 203 9.94 -30.10 5.86
N GLY A 204 9.05 -29.45 5.11
CA GLY A 204 9.42 -28.85 3.82
C GLY A 204 9.84 -27.40 4.03
N ILE A 205 10.94 -27.00 3.39
CA ILE A 205 11.33 -25.59 3.32
C ILE A 205 10.51 -24.93 2.22
N MET A 206 9.77 -23.88 2.57
CA MET A 206 8.99 -23.07 1.66
C MET A 206 9.69 -21.73 1.46
N GLN A 207 9.56 -21.17 0.27
CA GLN A 207 10.19 -19.92 -0.10
C GLN A 207 9.22 -19.06 -0.90
N LYS A 208 9.22 -17.76 -0.60
CA LYS A 208 8.57 -16.73 -1.42
C LYS A 208 9.54 -15.59 -1.68
N THR A 209 9.42 -14.97 -2.84
CA THR A 209 10.29 -13.86 -3.24
C THR A 209 9.47 -12.62 -3.55
N GLY A 210 10.10 -11.45 -3.53
CA GLY A 210 9.50 -10.20 -4.00
C GLY A 210 10.55 -9.28 -4.58
N ASP A 211 10.18 -8.58 -5.66
CA ASP A 211 11.03 -7.58 -6.31
C ASP A 211 10.38 -6.21 -6.15
N PHE A 212 11.12 -5.27 -5.57
CA PHE A 212 10.67 -3.92 -5.28
C PHE A 212 11.61 -2.89 -5.87
N SER A 213 11.10 -1.72 -6.22
CA SER A 213 11.95 -0.63 -6.69
C SER A 213 11.44 0.74 -6.29
N ALA A 214 12.36 1.68 -6.13
CA ALA A 214 12.07 3.08 -5.84
C ALA A 214 13.03 3.97 -6.63
N SER A 215 12.49 4.98 -7.30
CA SER A 215 13.28 5.99 -8.03
C SER A 215 13.64 7.14 -7.10
N LEU A 216 14.92 7.50 -7.06
CA LEU A 216 15.49 8.56 -6.24
C LEU A 216 16.07 9.65 -7.13
N LYS A 217 15.66 10.90 -6.93
CA LYS A 217 16.26 12.05 -7.60
C LYS A 217 17.17 12.80 -6.63
N LEU A 218 18.47 12.67 -6.83
CA LEU A 218 19.49 13.26 -5.99
C LEU A 218 19.99 14.61 -6.52
N GLN A 219 20.00 15.59 -5.63
CA GLN A 219 20.37 16.97 -5.90
C GLN A 219 21.35 17.49 -4.86
N GLU A 220 22.13 18.49 -5.23
CA GLU A 220 22.95 19.23 -4.28
C GLU A 220 22.15 20.37 -3.65
N THR A 221 22.49 20.72 -2.41
CA THR A 221 22.08 22.00 -1.83
C THR A 221 23.12 23.07 -2.11
N LEU A 222 22.62 24.27 -2.44
CA LEU A 222 23.44 25.47 -2.45
C LEU A 222 23.80 25.82 -0.99
N ARG A 223 25.09 25.90 -0.68
CA ARG A 223 25.60 26.40 0.61
C ARG A 223 25.55 27.92 0.70
N GLY A 224 25.58 28.61 -0.42
CA GLY A 224 25.53 30.06 -0.46
C GLY A 224 25.67 30.62 -1.87
N ILE A 225 25.31 31.88 -2.01
CA ILE A 225 25.52 32.66 -3.22
C ILE A 225 26.48 33.78 -2.85
N GLN A 226 27.62 33.85 -3.52
CA GLN A 226 28.51 35.01 -3.41
C GLN A 226 28.20 35.96 -4.55
N VAL A 227 27.94 37.22 -4.19
CA VAL A 227 27.77 38.31 -5.15
C VAL A 227 29.02 39.17 -5.07
N LEU A 228 29.80 39.16 -6.14
CA LEU A 228 31.00 39.97 -6.27
C LEU A 228 30.72 41.12 -7.23
N GLY A 229 30.89 42.35 -6.75
CA GLY A 229 30.75 43.56 -7.55
C GLY A 229 31.83 44.58 -7.18
N PRO A 230 32.07 45.57 -8.06
CA PRO A 230 32.99 46.66 -7.77
C PRO A 230 32.55 47.46 -6.54
N THR A 231 33.52 47.89 -5.72
CA THR A 231 33.31 48.65 -4.47
C THR A 231 33.02 50.13 -4.70
N LEU A 232 33.30 50.65 -5.91
CA LEU A 232 33.06 52.03 -6.29
C LEU A 232 32.01 52.07 -7.41
N ILE A 233 30.94 52.84 -7.20
CA ILE A 233 29.89 53.05 -8.19
C ILE A 233 30.13 54.41 -8.85
N GLN A 234 30.43 54.42 -10.14
CA GLN A 234 30.53 55.64 -10.95
C GLN A 234 29.34 55.74 -11.90
N THR A 235 28.72 56.92 -11.97
CA THR A 235 27.64 57.18 -12.93
C THR A 235 28.16 57.08 -14.36
N PHE A 236 27.33 56.53 -15.27
CA PHE A 236 27.60 56.32 -16.69
C PHE A 236 28.59 55.20 -17.07
N GLN A 237 28.92 54.28 -16.16
CA GLN A 237 29.72 53.08 -16.48
C GLN A 237 28.92 51.77 -16.40
N LYS A 238 29.26 50.81 -17.26
CA LYS A 238 28.69 49.46 -17.25
C LYS A 238 29.26 48.66 -16.07
N MET A 239 28.40 48.30 -15.11
CA MET A 239 28.77 47.45 -13.99
C MET A 239 28.65 45.97 -14.38
N THR A 240 29.67 45.17 -14.02
CA THR A 240 29.60 43.70 -14.11
C THR A 240 29.53 43.14 -12.69
N VAL A 241 28.50 42.35 -12.43
CA VAL A 241 28.32 41.63 -11.16
C VAL A 241 28.50 40.15 -11.44
N THR A 242 29.31 39.48 -10.63
CA THR A 242 29.51 38.03 -10.71
C THR A 242 28.71 37.35 -9.62
N LEU A 243 27.88 36.38 -10.01
CA LEU A 243 27.10 35.54 -9.12
C LEU A 243 27.74 34.15 -9.08
N ASN A 244 28.36 33.81 -7.94
CA ASN A 244 28.94 32.49 -7.72
C ASN A 244 27.99 31.65 -6.86
N PHE A 245 27.62 30.49 -7.37
CA PHE A 245 26.82 29.50 -6.64
C PHE A 245 27.74 28.46 -6.01
N LEU A 246 27.73 28.37 -4.68
CA LEU A 246 28.58 27.44 -3.95
C LEU A 246 27.79 26.17 -3.61
N GLY A 247 28.13 25.05 -4.26
CA GLY A 247 27.65 23.71 -3.91
C GLY A 247 28.40 23.09 -2.73
N ARG A 248 28.04 21.86 -2.36
CA ARG A 248 28.71 21.06 -1.30
C ARG A 248 29.54 19.95 -1.92
#